data_AF-A0A415CI84-F1
#
_entry.id   AF-A0A415CI84-F1
#
_cell.length_a   1.000
_cell.length_b   1.000
_cell.length_c   1.000
_cell.angle_alpha   90.00
_cell.angle_beta   90.00
_cell.angle_gamma   90.00
#
_symmetry.space_group_name_H-M   'P 1'
#
loop_
_entity.id
_entity.type
_entity.pdbx_description
1 polymer ?
#
loop_
_entity_poly.entity_id
_entity_poly.type
_entity_poly.pdbx_seq_one_letter_code
_entity_poly.pdbx_strand_id
1 'polypeptide(L)'
;MSNLKSMTLAAAALGILAAAPIQAQFVSDKPAVAVTTVAELLKNGKQDQEASLEGFIVEQVKRKKYVFADETGRIIAEIPDKVFQGQRVDPKTKIRIEGELELEYAEKETIDVYRLTVLPAAP
;
A
#
# COMPACT_ATOMS: atom_id res chain seq x y z
N MET A 1 53.04 -20.66 -51.70
CA MET A 1 53.96 -20.11 -50.69
C MET A 1 53.26 -18.91 -50.06
N SER A 2 52.76 -19.04 -48.83
CA SER A 2 53.38 -18.60 -47.55
C SER A 2 52.67 -17.33 -47.03
N ASN A 3 52.15 -17.17 -45.82
CA ASN A 3 52.13 -17.97 -44.58
C ASN A 3 50.95 -17.52 -43.69
N LEU A 4 50.33 -18.48 -43.00
CA LEU A 4 49.49 -18.26 -41.82
C LEU A 4 50.41 -17.97 -40.61
N LYS A 5 50.10 -16.92 -39.84
CA LYS A 5 50.64 -16.73 -38.47
C LYS A 5 49.49 -16.43 -37.53
N SER A 6 49.19 -17.45 -36.71
CA SER A 6 48.43 -17.38 -35.48
C SER A 6 49.10 -16.45 -34.47
N MET A 7 48.33 -15.65 -33.73
CA MET A 7 48.72 -15.22 -32.39
C MET A 7 47.51 -14.74 -31.56
N THR A 8 47.45 -15.32 -30.36
CA THR A 8 46.39 -15.28 -29.35
C THR A 8 46.56 -14.11 -28.38
N LEU A 9 45.53 -13.91 -27.52
CA LEU A 9 45.45 -13.12 -26.26
C LEU A 9 45.18 -11.60 -26.41
N ALA A 10 44.34 -10.94 -25.60
CA ALA A 10 43.73 -11.30 -24.32
C ALA A 10 42.37 -10.61 -24.13
N ALA A 11 41.42 -11.28 -23.47
CA ALA A 11 40.19 -10.68 -22.99
C ALA A 11 40.48 -9.84 -21.73
N ALA A 12 40.31 -8.51 -21.81
CA ALA A 12 40.29 -7.65 -20.64
C ALA A 12 38.86 -7.63 -20.07
N ALA A 13 38.61 -8.46 -19.05
CA ALA A 13 37.39 -8.38 -18.26
C ALA A 13 37.48 -7.13 -17.36
N LEU A 14 36.81 -6.05 -17.76
CA LEU A 14 36.56 -4.88 -16.92
C LEU A 14 35.60 -5.29 -15.80
N GLY A 15 36.14 -5.55 -14.61
CA GLY A 15 35.34 -5.79 -13.40
C GLY A 15 34.58 -4.52 -13.03
N ILE A 16 33.25 -4.55 -13.19
CA ILE A 16 32.37 -3.51 -12.66
C ILE A 16 32.33 -3.69 -11.15
N LEU A 17 32.97 -2.79 -10.40
CA LEU A 17 32.77 -2.68 -8.95
C LEU A 17 31.33 -2.22 -8.73
N ALA A 18 30.42 -3.15 -8.45
CA ALA A 18 29.06 -2.82 -8.03
C ALA A 18 29.10 -2.27 -6.60
N ALA A 19 29.21 -0.95 -6.46
CA ALA A 19 28.96 -0.28 -5.18
C ALA A 19 27.47 -0.44 -4.85
N ALA A 20 27.15 -1.34 -3.91
CA ALA A 20 25.81 -1.44 -3.37
C ALA A 20 25.45 -0.13 -2.65
N PRO A 21 24.29 0.50 -2.91
CA PRO A 21 23.90 1.68 -2.18
C PRO A 21 23.65 1.30 -0.71
N ILE A 22 24.50 1.76 0.20
CA ILE A 22 24.21 1.75 1.64
C ILE A 22 23.14 2.82 1.86
N GLN A 23 21.87 2.45 1.67
CA GLN A 23 20.77 3.31 2.05
C GLN A 23 20.60 3.23 3.57
N ALA A 24 21.14 4.22 4.29
CA ALA A 24 20.76 4.44 5.67
C ALA A 24 19.31 4.95 5.68
N GLN A 25 18.38 4.10 6.08
CA GLN A 25 16.99 4.49 6.32
C GLN A 25 16.79 4.71 7.82
N PHE A 26 16.11 5.80 8.17
CA PHE A 26 15.66 6.03 9.54
C PHE A 26 14.65 4.93 9.89
N VAL A 27 15.00 4.06 10.84
CA VAL A 27 14.10 3.06 11.40
C VAL A 27 13.45 3.68 12.62
N SER A 28 12.12 3.83 12.58
CA SER A 28 11.36 4.26 13.75
C SER A 28 11.12 3.07 14.67
N ASP A 29 11.26 3.26 15.98
CA ASP A 29 10.83 2.26 16.97
C ASP A 29 9.30 2.18 17.11
N LYS A 30 8.55 3.08 16.45
CA LYS A 30 7.08 3.04 16.40
C LYS A 30 6.67 1.77 15.62
N PRO A 31 5.95 0.83 16.25
CA PRO A 31 5.45 -0.34 15.54
C PRO A 31 4.47 0.10 14.44
N ALA A 32 4.49 -0.60 13.32
CA ALA A 32 3.50 -0.39 12.28
C ALA A 32 2.09 -0.64 12.83
N VAL A 33 1.11 0.12 12.35
CA VAL A 33 -0.30 -0.07 12.71
C VAL A 33 -0.71 -1.48 12.28
N ALA A 34 -1.09 -2.30 13.26
CA ALA A 34 -1.52 -3.66 12.98
C ALA A 34 -2.86 -3.65 12.22
N VAL A 35 -3.05 -4.63 11.34
CA VAL A 35 -4.32 -4.82 10.63
C VAL A 35 -5.40 -5.20 11.66
N THR A 36 -6.53 -4.50 11.62
CA THR A 36 -7.74 -4.81 12.39
C THR A 36 -8.95 -4.98 11.46
N THR A 37 -10.12 -5.27 12.02
CA THR A 37 -11.37 -5.40 11.27
C THR A 37 -12.22 -4.15 11.39
N VAL A 38 -13.13 -3.95 10.43
CA VAL A 38 -14.08 -2.83 10.45
C VAL A 38 -14.94 -2.87 11.71
N ALA A 39 -15.47 -4.05 12.08
CA ALA A 39 -16.31 -4.17 13.27
C ALA A 39 -15.54 -3.84 14.57
N GLU A 40 -14.29 -4.28 14.68
CA GLU A 40 -13.47 -4.00 15.86
C GLU A 40 -13.12 -2.51 15.96
N LEU A 41 -12.78 -1.89 14.82
CA LEU A 41 -12.50 -0.45 14.75
C LEU A 41 -13.74 0.38 15.15
N LEU A 42 -14.93 0.04 14.64
CA LEU A 42 -16.15 0.76 14.97
C LEU A 42 -16.59 0.56 16.43
N LYS A 43 -16.32 -0.61 17.01
CA LYS A 43 -16.72 -0.93 18.38
C LYS A 43 -15.83 -0.26 19.43
N ASN A 44 -14.51 -0.24 19.20
CA ASN A 44 -13.52 0.13 20.21
C ASN A 44 -12.64 1.32 19.82
N GLY A 45 -12.79 1.82 18.59
CA GLY A 45 -12.02 2.94 18.07
C GLY A 45 -12.35 4.26 18.75
N LYS A 46 -11.40 5.18 18.63
CA LYS A 46 -11.51 6.55 19.15
C LYS A 46 -11.28 7.52 18.01
N GLN A 47 -11.76 8.75 18.20
CA GLN A 47 -11.43 9.89 17.33
C GLN A 47 -9.91 9.96 17.11
N ASP A 48 -9.50 10.23 15.86
CA ASP A 48 -8.13 10.36 15.38
C ASP A 48 -7.27 9.07 15.55
N GLN A 49 -7.90 7.91 15.80
CA GLN A 49 -7.17 6.65 15.93
C GLN A 49 -6.70 6.15 14.56
N GLU A 50 -5.38 6.00 14.38
CA GLU A 50 -4.80 5.33 13.22
C GLU A 50 -5.27 3.86 13.14
N ALA A 51 -5.69 3.42 11.95
CA ALA A 51 -6.10 2.05 11.67
C ALA A 51 -5.60 1.57 10.31
N SER A 52 -5.30 0.27 10.22
CA SER A 52 -5.05 -0.43 8.97
C SER A 52 -6.16 -1.47 8.75
N LEU A 53 -6.85 -1.39 7.63
CA LEU A 53 -7.96 -2.29 7.27
C LEU A 53 -7.71 -2.96 5.93
N GLU A 54 -8.13 -4.22 5.79
CA GLU A 54 -8.07 -4.96 4.53
C GLU A 54 -9.45 -5.37 4.05
N GLY A 55 -9.73 -5.14 2.77
CA GLY A 55 -11.08 -5.32 2.24
C GLY A 55 -11.22 -4.82 0.81
N PHE A 56 -12.42 -4.37 0.46
CA PHE A 56 -12.79 -3.97 -0.90
C PHE A 56 -13.56 -2.65 -0.89
N ILE A 57 -13.37 -1.85 -1.93
CA ILE A 57 -14.27 -0.73 -2.25
C ILE A 57 -15.48 -1.30 -2.98
N VAL A 58 -16.66 -1.26 -2.38
CA VAL A 58 -17.88 -1.86 -2.99
C VAL A 58 -18.72 -0.85 -3.75
N GLU A 59 -18.67 0.43 -3.38
CA GLU A 59 -19.47 1.49 -3.97
C GLU A 59 -18.81 2.86 -3.79
N GLN A 60 -19.02 3.78 -4.74
CA GLN A 60 -18.72 5.20 -4.57
C GLN A 60 -20.01 5.98 -4.28
N VAL A 61 -20.14 6.51 -3.06
CA VAL A 61 -21.35 7.22 -2.61
C VAL A 61 -21.27 8.73 -2.82
N LYS A 62 -20.06 9.29 -2.87
CA LYS A 62 -19.82 10.71 -3.20
C LYS A 62 -18.42 10.86 -3.79
N ARG A 63 -18.11 12.03 -4.33
CA ARG A 63 -16.73 12.39 -4.68
C ARG A 63 -15.82 12.13 -3.46
N LYS A 64 -14.79 11.29 -3.65
CA LYS A 64 -13.83 10.80 -2.64
C LYS A 64 -14.40 9.93 -1.50
N LYS A 65 -15.73 9.75 -1.38
CA LYS A 65 -16.31 8.89 -0.33
C LYS A 65 -16.76 7.57 -0.93
N TYR A 66 -16.26 6.48 -0.37
CA TYR A 66 -16.46 5.12 -0.83
C TYR A 66 -16.98 4.26 0.32
N VAL A 67 -17.81 3.27 0.01
CA VAL A 67 -18.11 2.20 0.97
C VAL A 67 -16.96 1.21 0.91
N PHE A 68 -16.23 1.09 2.02
CA PHE A 68 -15.23 0.07 2.24
C PHE A 68 -15.84 -1.06 3.07
N ALA A 69 -15.55 -2.30 2.70
CA ALA A 69 -16.09 -3.47 3.38
C ALA A 69 -15.03 -4.55 3.59
N ASP A 70 -15.06 -5.17 4.76
CA ASP A 70 -14.41 -6.45 5.03
C ASP A 70 -15.47 -7.51 5.39
N GLU A 71 -15.04 -8.67 5.90
CA GLU A 71 -15.96 -9.75 6.29
C GLU A 71 -16.82 -9.43 7.52
N THR A 72 -16.42 -8.40 8.30
CA THR A 72 -17.02 -8.07 9.59
C THR A 72 -17.96 -6.88 9.52
N GLY A 73 -17.79 -5.99 8.56
CA GLY A 73 -18.60 -4.77 8.48
C GLY A 73 -18.29 -3.87 7.30
N ARG A 74 -18.86 -2.66 7.36
CA ARG A 74 -18.69 -1.61 6.36
C ARG A 74 -18.44 -0.28 7.04
N ILE A 75 -17.64 0.56 6.40
CA ILE A 75 -17.34 1.93 6.84
C ILE A 75 -17.23 2.84 5.62
N ILE A 76 -17.54 4.12 5.78
CA ILE A 76 -17.28 5.11 4.73
C ILE A 76 -15.79 5.47 4.77
N ALA A 77 -15.07 5.19 3.69
CA ALA A 77 -13.70 5.62 3.50
C ALA A 77 -13.67 6.92 2.68
N GLU A 78 -13.07 7.98 3.23
CA GLU A 78 -12.69 9.15 2.46
C GLU A 78 -11.30 8.93 1.86
N ILE A 79 -11.24 8.73 0.55
CA ILE A 79 -10.02 8.44 -0.21
C ILE A 79 -9.79 9.54 -1.23
N PRO A 80 -8.86 10.48 -0.98
CA PRO A 80 -8.47 11.49 -1.95
C PRO A 80 -7.86 10.86 -3.22
N ASP A 81 -8.10 11.45 -4.38
CA ASP A 81 -7.59 10.96 -5.68
C ASP A 81 -6.08 10.67 -5.68
N LYS A 82 -5.29 11.47 -4.94
CA LYS A 82 -3.84 11.30 -4.77
C LYS A 82 -3.42 9.98 -4.10
N VAL A 83 -4.29 9.41 -3.27
CA VAL A 83 -4.02 8.18 -2.50
C VAL A 83 -4.05 6.95 -3.39
N PHE A 84 -4.84 6.97 -4.46
CA PHE A 84 -4.84 5.90 -5.46
C PHE A 84 -3.52 5.81 -6.23
N GLN A 85 -2.74 6.89 -6.32
CA GLN A 85 -1.43 6.92 -7.01
C GLN A 85 -1.49 6.35 -8.44
N GLY A 86 -2.61 6.53 -9.16
CA GLY A 86 -2.81 5.99 -10.51
C GLY A 86 -3.15 4.49 -10.56
N GLN A 87 -3.23 3.81 -9.42
CA GLN A 87 -3.67 2.41 -9.33
C GLN A 87 -5.16 2.31 -9.63
N ARG A 88 -5.53 1.34 -10.46
CA ARG A 88 -6.95 1.02 -10.72
C ARG A 88 -7.44 0.10 -9.61
N VAL A 89 -8.47 0.54 -8.90
CA VAL A 89 -9.18 -0.25 -7.89
C VAL A 89 -10.61 -0.43 -8.35
N ASP A 90 -11.06 -1.67 -8.44
CA ASP A 90 -12.44 -2.04 -8.70
C ASP A 90 -13.01 -2.88 -7.55
N PRO A 91 -14.32 -3.21 -7.55
CA PRO A 91 -14.92 -3.98 -6.46
C PRO A 91 -14.38 -5.42 -6.27
N LYS A 92 -13.52 -5.91 -7.15
CA LYS A 92 -12.85 -7.22 -7.03
C LYS A 92 -11.41 -7.09 -6.55
N THR A 93 -10.89 -5.87 -6.46
CA THR A 93 -9.53 -5.57 -6.05
C THR A 93 -9.45 -5.53 -4.53
N LYS A 94 -8.78 -6.52 -3.92
CA LYS A 94 -8.51 -6.50 -2.49
C LYS A 94 -7.45 -5.43 -2.21
N ILE A 95 -7.72 -4.55 -1.25
CA ILE A 95 -6.82 -3.46 -0.88
C ILE A 95 -6.59 -3.45 0.63
N ARG A 96 -5.48 -2.86 1.04
CA ARG A 96 -5.23 -2.37 2.39
C ARG A 96 -5.33 -0.85 2.39
N ILE A 97 -6.13 -0.29 3.29
CA ILE A 97 -6.20 1.14 3.56
C ILE A 97 -5.59 1.45 4.93
N GLU A 98 -4.83 2.53 5.02
CA GLU A 98 -4.36 3.11 6.28
C GLU A 98 -4.93 4.52 6.39
N GLY A 99 -5.54 4.80 7.53
CA GLY A 99 -6.26 6.05 7.77
C GLY A 99 -6.51 6.33 9.24
N GLU A 100 -7.18 7.43 9.51
CA GLU A 100 -7.60 7.86 10.85
C GLU A 100 -9.12 7.71 10.98
N LEU A 101 -9.59 7.15 12.10
CA LEU A 101 -11.01 7.07 12.40
C LEU A 101 -11.54 8.44 12.80
N GLU A 102 -12.51 8.92 12.03
CA GLU A 102 -13.24 10.16 12.26
C GLU A 102 -14.65 9.82 12.75
N LEU A 103 -14.97 10.27 13.96
CA LEU A 103 -16.28 10.14 14.58
C LEU A 103 -17.02 11.47 14.42
N GLU A 104 -17.77 11.64 13.32
CA GLU A 104 -18.62 12.83 13.16
C GLU A 104 -19.78 12.81 14.19
N TYR A 105 -20.27 14.00 14.56
CA TYR A 105 -21.49 14.12 15.37
C TYR A 105 -22.67 13.42 14.67
N ALA A 106 -23.42 12.61 15.42
CA ALA A 106 -24.54 11.77 14.98
C ALA A 106 -24.16 10.51 14.16
N GLU A 107 -23.19 9.71 14.66
CA GLU A 107 -22.93 8.32 14.22
C GLU A 107 -22.59 8.19 12.73
N LYS A 108 -21.81 9.14 12.22
CA LYS A 108 -21.21 9.02 10.88
C LYS A 108 -19.74 8.73 11.07
N GLU A 109 -19.41 7.47 11.26
CA GLU A 109 -18.02 7.03 11.32
C GLU A 109 -17.43 6.98 9.90
N THR A 110 -16.33 7.70 9.71
CA THR A 110 -15.55 7.69 8.49
C THR A 110 -14.11 7.29 8.79
N ILE A 111 -13.42 6.75 7.80
CA ILE A 111 -11.96 6.60 7.85
C ILE A 111 -11.32 7.52 6.81
N ASP A 112 -10.50 8.44 7.28
CA ASP A 112 -9.76 9.38 6.44
C ASP A 112 -8.47 8.71 5.96
N VAL A 113 -8.45 8.30 4.70
CA VAL A 113 -7.39 7.41 4.18
C VAL A 113 -6.22 8.24 3.66
N TYR A 114 -5.03 7.95 4.16
CA TYR A 114 -3.78 8.55 3.68
C TYR A 114 -2.91 7.57 2.85
N ARG A 115 -3.14 6.26 2.95
CA ARG A 115 -2.46 5.25 2.12
C ARG A 115 -3.42 4.17 1.64
N LEU A 116 -3.25 3.77 0.38
CA LEU A 116 -3.91 2.62 -0.22
C LEU A 116 -2.86 1.72 -0.87
N THR A 117 -2.92 0.43 -0.58
CA THR A 117 -2.08 -0.61 -1.18
C THR A 117 -2.96 -1.67 -1.82
N VAL A 118 -2.81 -1.92 -3.12
CA VAL A 118 -3.44 -3.09 -3.75
C VAL A 118 -2.73 -4.35 -3.29
N LEU A 119 -3.50 -5.32 -2.78
CA LEU A 119 -2.95 -6.59 -2.33
C LEU A 119 -2.93 -7.59 -3.50
N PRO A 120 -1.92 -8.45 -3.59
CA PRO A 120 -1.89 -9.51 -4.59
C PRO A 120 -3.10 -10.42 -4.40
N ALA A 121 -3.67 -10.91 -5.50
CA ALA A 121 -4.66 -11.97 -5.44
C ALA A 121 -4.05 -13.16 -4.69
N ALA A 122 -4.84 -13.78 -3.80
CA ALA A 122 -4.40 -15.01 -3.15
C ALA A 122 -4.05 -16.05 -4.24
N PRO A 123 -2.92 -16.77 -4.11
CA PRO A 123 -2.51 -17.77 -5.08
C PRO A 123 -3.52 -18.92 -5.22
#